data_AF-W4RWF2-F1
#
_entry.id   AF-W4RWF2-F1
#
_cell.length_a   1.000
_cell.length_b   1.000
_cell.length_c   1.000
_cell.angle_alpha   90.00
_cell.angle_beta   90.00
_cell.angle_gamma   90.00
#
_symmetry.space_group_name_H-M   'P 1'
#
loop_
_entity.id
_entity.type
_entity.pdbx_description
1 polymer ?
#
loop_
_entity_poly.entity_id
_entity_poly.type
_entity_poly.pdbx_seq_one_letter_code
_entity_poly.pdbx_strand_id
1 'polypeptide(L)'
;MPVSYSISLPDPKLARGGDASVSFSAHGAEAFAEQLQAALRDPAWFDRWRQLQADPDAVDPSLGVTDPSATVTGKQGDLRVDLVATTSIPGDLLKQRMQALAGHHWELRDVR
;
A
#
# COMPACT_ATOMS: atom_id res chain seq x y z
N MET A 1 -14.89 -12.38 -1.22
CA MET A 1 -14.60 -12.20 -2.66
C MET A 1 -13.44 -11.22 -2.72
N PRO A 2 -12.37 -11.49 -3.49
CA PRO A 2 -11.28 -10.55 -3.66
C PRO A 2 -11.76 -9.34 -4.45
N VAL A 3 -11.35 -8.15 -4.02
CA VAL A 3 -11.64 -6.86 -4.63
C VAL A 3 -10.38 -6.34 -5.30
N SER A 4 -10.53 -5.78 -6.49
CA SER A 4 -9.46 -5.26 -7.33
C SER A 4 -9.44 -3.74 -7.26
N TYR A 5 -8.41 -3.18 -6.63
CA TYR A 5 -8.21 -1.75 -6.47
C TYR A 5 -7.19 -1.28 -7.50
N SER A 6 -7.61 -0.39 -8.39
CA SER A 6 -6.70 0.29 -9.32
C SER A 6 -6.19 1.57 -8.70
N ILE A 7 -4.90 1.67 -8.48
CA ILE A 7 -4.21 2.83 -7.91
C ILE A 7 -3.29 3.42 -8.97
N SER A 8 -3.25 4.75 -9.04
CA SER A 8 -2.29 5.49 -9.85
C SER A 8 -1.38 6.32 -8.99
N LEU A 9 -0.09 6.29 -9.31
CA LEU A 9 0.97 7.06 -8.71
C LEU A 9 1.47 8.03 -9.79
N PRO A 10 0.95 9.26 -9.84
CA PRO A 10 1.38 10.24 -10.83
C PRO A 10 2.86 10.62 -10.65
N ASP A 11 3.34 10.65 -9.41
CA ASP A 11 4.73 10.93 -9.07
C ASP A 11 5.30 9.81 -8.17
N PRO A 12 5.87 8.73 -8.74
CA PRO A 12 6.44 7.64 -7.95
C PRO A 12 7.63 8.09 -7.07
N LYS A 13 8.29 9.21 -7.42
CA LYS A 13 9.36 9.79 -6.60
C LYS A 13 8.83 10.46 -5.33
N LEU A 14 7.63 11.03 -5.40
CA LEU A 14 6.95 11.69 -4.27
C LEU A 14 6.05 10.73 -3.50
N ALA A 15 5.70 9.59 -4.09
CA ALA A 15 4.94 8.51 -3.46
C ALA A 15 5.78 7.73 -2.45
N ARG A 16 6.34 8.43 -1.47
CA ARG A 16 7.01 7.86 -0.31
C ARG A 16 6.42 8.51 0.94
N GLY A 17 5.89 7.70 1.83
CA GLY A 17 5.44 8.17 3.14
C GLY A 17 6.59 8.77 3.97
N GLY A 18 6.24 9.33 5.13
CA GLY A 18 7.18 10.05 6.01
C GLY A 18 8.34 9.20 6.56
N ASP A 19 8.18 7.87 6.63
CA ASP A 19 9.15 6.97 7.28
C ASP A 19 9.70 5.91 6.34
N ALA A 20 11.01 5.95 6.06
CA ALA A 20 11.68 5.02 5.14
C ALA A 20 11.53 3.53 5.50
N SER A 21 11.23 3.21 6.77
CA SER A 21 11.03 1.84 7.24
C SER A 21 9.69 1.21 6.81
N VAL A 22 8.69 2.03 6.48
CA VAL A 22 7.35 1.59 6.06
C VAL A 22 6.93 2.15 4.72
N SER A 23 7.62 3.16 4.20
CA SER A 23 7.39 3.77 2.89
C SER A 23 7.90 2.92 1.74
N PHE A 24 7.42 3.24 0.53
CA PHE A 24 7.98 2.68 -0.69
C PHE A 24 9.44 3.09 -0.88
N SER A 25 10.31 2.09 -1.07
CA SER A 25 11.72 2.27 -1.45
C SER A 25 12.02 1.77 -2.87
N ALA A 26 11.04 1.09 -3.48
CA ALA A 26 11.09 0.62 -4.84
C ALA A 26 11.26 1.75 -5.88
N HIS A 27 11.86 1.36 -7.00
CA HIS A 27 11.96 2.20 -8.19
C HIS A 27 11.45 1.38 -9.38
N GLY A 28 10.32 1.78 -9.96
CA GLY A 28 9.68 1.07 -11.08
C GLY A 28 8.44 0.28 -10.66
N ALA A 29 7.52 0.09 -11.60
CA ALA A 29 6.17 -0.37 -11.31
C ALA A 29 6.10 -1.79 -10.71
N GLU A 30 6.92 -2.71 -11.21
CA GLU A 30 6.99 -4.08 -10.67
C GLU A 30 7.45 -4.07 -9.22
N ALA A 31 8.53 -3.35 -8.90
CA ALA A 31 9.03 -3.26 -7.54
C ALA A 31 8.02 -2.60 -6.58
N PHE A 32 7.27 -1.57 -7.04
CA PHE A 32 6.16 -1.00 -6.26
C PHE A 32 5.08 -2.04 -5.98
N ALA A 33 4.73 -2.85 -6.98
CA ALA A 33 3.73 -3.89 -6.84
C ALA A 33 4.19 -4.97 -5.85
N GLU A 34 5.43 -5.44 -5.96
CA GLU A 34 6.01 -6.40 -5.02
C GLU A 34 6.02 -5.87 -3.58
N GLN A 35 6.39 -4.60 -3.38
CA GLN A 35 6.38 -3.98 -2.06
C GLN A 35 4.98 -3.82 -1.49
N LEU A 36 4.01 -3.36 -2.29
CA LEU A 36 2.63 -3.26 -1.84
C LEU A 36 2.07 -4.65 -1.52
N GLN A 37 2.37 -5.65 -2.35
CA GLN A 37 1.96 -7.03 -2.12
C GLN A 37 2.55 -7.57 -0.81
N ALA A 38 3.85 -7.36 -0.59
CA ALA A 38 4.50 -7.74 0.67
C ALA A 38 3.85 -7.02 1.85
N ALA A 39 3.60 -5.71 1.75
CA ALA A 39 2.92 -4.95 2.79
C ALA A 39 1.48 -5.42 3.05
N LEU A 40 0.79 -5.97 2.05
CA LEU A 40 -0.57 -6.53 2.20
C LEU A 40 -0.58 -7.92 2.87
N ARG A 41 0.41 -8.74 2.55
CA ARG A 41 0.56 -10.11 3.06
C ARG A 41 1.24 -10.17 4.43
N ASP A 42 2.16 -9.27 4.70
CA ASP A 42 3.08 -9.32 5.83
C ASP A 42 2.56 -8.51 7.03
N PRO A 43 2.28 -9.15 8.18
CA PRO A 43 1.83 -8.45 9.37
C PRO A 43 2.96 -7.68 10.07
N ALA A 44 4.24 -8.02 9.81
CA ALA A 44 5.37 -7.31 10.41
C ALA A 44 5.57 -5.91 9.82
N TRP A 45 5.06 -5.64 8.62
CA TRP A 45 4.93 -4.26 8.12
C TRP A 45 3.96 -3.45 9.00
N PHE A 46 2.80 -4.01 9.36
CA PHE A 46 1.82 -3.32 10.20
C PHE A 46 2.36 -3.06 11.60
N ASP A 47 3.08 -4.02 12.19
CA ASP A 47 3.69 -3.84 13.51
C ASP A 47 4.70 -2.68 13.51
N ARG A 48 5.55 -2.59 12.48
CA ARG A 48 6.46 -1.45 12.29
C ARG A 48 5.73 -0.13 12.12
N TRP A 49 4.69 -0.08 11.28
CA TRP A 49 3.90 1.15 11.09
C TRP A 49 3.18 1.57 12.37
N ARG A 50 2.64 0.61 13.11
CA ARG A 50 1.97 0.81 14.40
C ARG A 50 2.94 1.40 15.43
N GLN A 51 4.18 0.91 15.49
CA GLN A 51 5.23 1.43 16.38
C GLN A 51 5.65 2.87 16.06
N LEU A 52 5.47 3.33 14.81
CA LEU A 52 5.73 4.71 14.40
C LEU A 52 4.61 5.66 14.82
N GLN A 53 3.42 5.16 15.17
CA GLN A 53 2.33 6.00 15.65
C GLN A 53 2.66 6.54 17.05
N ALA A 54 2.18 7.76 17.34
CA ALA A 54 2.37 8.40 18.64
C ALA A 54 1.79 7.56 19.79
N ASP A 55 0.75 6.79 19.53
CA ASP A 55 0.15 5.86 20.48
C ASP A 55 -0.15 4.51 19.79
N PRO A 56 0.74 3.50 19.92
CA PRO A 56 0.57 2.21 19.28
C PRO A 56 -0.58 1.40 19.89
N ASP A 57 -0.89 1.56 21.17
CA ASP A 57 -1.99 0.85 21.84
C ASP A 57 -3.37 1.37 21.43
N ALA A 58 -3.48 2.65 21.04
CA ALA A 58 -4.69 3.22 20.45
C ALA A 58 -4.94 2.82 18.99
N VAL A 59 -3.96 2.22 18.31
CA VAL A 59 -4.15 1.72 16.94
C VAL A 59 -5.02 0.47 16.96
N ASP A 60 -6.13 0.51 16.24
CA ASP A 60 -7.05 -0.61 16.16
C ASP A 60 -6.36 -1.85 15.52
N PRO A 61 -6.34 -3.01 16.20
CA PRO A 61 -5.72 -4.23 15.67
C PRO A 61 -6.40 -4.72 14.40
N SER A 62 -7.65 -4.32 14.14
CA SER A 62 -8.37 -4.63 12.91
C SER A 62 -7.73 -3.99 11.68
N LEU A 63 -6.91 -2.93 11.84
CA LEU A 63 -6.12 -2.36 10.73
C LEU A 63 -4.97 -3.27 10.30
N GLY A 64 -4.57 -4.20 11.17
CA GLY A 64 -3.53 -5.20 10.93
C GLY A 64 -3.99 -6.41 10.12
N VAL A 65 -5.22 -6.40 9.57
CA VAL A 65 -5.71 -7.50 8.72
C VAL A 65 -4.81 -7.66 7.50
N THR A 66 -4.21 -8.84 7.35
CA THR A 66 -3.42 -9.21 6.19
C THR A 66 -4.15 -10.24 5.34
N ASP A 67 -3.83 -10.23 4.06
CA ASP A 67 -4.40 -11.19 3.11
C ASP A 67 -3.25 -11.90 2.40
N PRO A 68 -2.91 -13.15 2.80
CA PRO A 68 -1.80 -13.89 2.20
C PRO A 68 -2.03 -14.20 0.72
N SER A 69 -3.28 -14.14 0.25
CA SER A 69 -3.64 -14.31 -1.16
C SER A 69 -3.64 -13.00 -1.95
N ALA A 70 -3.35 -11.85 -1.32
CA ALA A 70 -3.35 -10.56 -1.98
C ALA A 70 -2.34 -10.55 -3.12
N THR A 71 -2.73 -10.19 -4.33
CA THR A 71 -1.84 -10.05 -5.48
C THR A 71 -1.80 -8.60 -5.93
N VAL A 72 -0.61 -8.10 -6.24
CA VAL A 72 -0.47 -6.76 -6.79
C VAL A 72 0.28 -6.85 -8.10
N THR A 73 -0.23 -6.17 -9.11
CA THR A 73 0.43 -6.03 -10.40
C THR A 73 0.72 -4.56 -10.66
N GLY A 74 1.90 -4.28 -11.19
CA GLY A 74 2.34 -2.92 -11.48
C GLY A 74 2.60 -2.74 -12.95
N LYS A 75 2.10 -1.64 -13.50
CA LYS A 75 2.32 -1.22 -14.88
C LYS A 75 3.00 0.13 -14.89
N GLN A 76 4.16 0.19 -15.52
CA GLN A 76 4.88 1.44 -15.70
C GLN A 76 4.29 2.18 -16.91
N GLY A 77 3.85 3.41 -16.70
CA GLY A 77 3.58 4.37 -17.78
C GLY A 77 4.76 5.33 -17.98
N ASP A 78 4.64 6.23 -18.95
CA ASP A 78 5.69 7.20 -19.30
C ASP A 78 6.15 8.08 -18.11
N LEU A 79 5.20 8.57 -17.30
CA LEU A 79 5.48 9.46 -16.16
C LEU A 79 4.84 9.02 -14.85
N ARG A 80 4.00 7.98 -14.88
CA ARG A 80 3.19 7.50 -13.75
C ARG A 80 3.30 5.99 -13.61
N VAL A 81 3.02 5.48 -12.42
CA VAL A 81 2.92 4.05 -12.16
C VAL A 81 1.47 3.71 -11.85
N ASP A 82 0.94 2.69 -12.50
CA ASP A 82 -0.39 2.16 -12.23
C ASP A 82 -0.26 0.81 -11.53
N LEU A 83 -0.89 0.66 -10.37
CA LEU A 83 -0.88 -0.54 -9.56
C LEU A 83 -2.29 -1.10 -9.49
N VAL A 84 -2.45 -2.40 -9.62
CA VAL A 84 -3.73 -3.10 -9.42
C VAL A 84 -3.54 -4.09 -8.30
N ALA A 85 -4.12 -3.79 -7.14
CA ALA A 85 -4.09 -4.64 -5.96
C ALA A 85 -5.39 -5.45 -5.86
N THR A 86 -5.28 -6.77 -5.95
CA THR A 86 -6.40 -7.70 -5.77
C THR A 86 -6.30 -8.31 -4.38
N THR A 87 -7.22 -7.98 -3.48
CA THR A 87 -7.20 -8.45 -2.10
C THR A 87 -8.60 -8.57 -1.51
N SER A 88 -8.78 -9.45 -0.53
CA SER A 88 -10.03 -9.52 0.24
C SER A 88 -10.13 -8.45 1.33
N ILE A 89 -9.11 -7.62 1.51
CA ILE A 89 -9.09 -6.52 2.48
C ILE A 89 -10.05 -5.41 2.02
N PRO A 90 -10.83 -4.82 2.95
CA PRO A 90 -11.70 -3.68 2.66
C PRO A 90 -10.91 -2.43 2.24
N GLY A 91 -11.50 -1.62 1.36
CA GLY A 91 -10.84 -0.47 0.74
C GLY A 91 -10.38 0.59 1.75
N ASP A 92 -11.03 0.73 2.90
CA ASP A 92 -10.60 1.63 3.98
C ASP A 92 -9.22 1.25 4.53
N LEU A 93 -8.99 -0.04 4.79
CA LEU A 93 -7.69 -0.54 5.24
C LEU A 93 -6.63 -0.39 4.15
N LEU A 94 -6.99 -0.69 2.89
CA LEU A 94 -6.07 -0.48 1.77
C LEU A 94 -5.68 0.99 1.62
N LYS A 95 -6.64 1.92 1.72
CA LYS A 95 -6.40 3.37 1.67
C LYS A 95 -5.46 3.81 2.78
N GLN A 96 -5.69 3.34 4.00
CA GLN A 96 -4.81 3.62 5.12
C GLN A 96 -3.38 3.10 4.87
N ARG A 97 -3.22 1.88 4.34
CA ARG A 97 -1.89 1.35 3.98
C ARG A 97 -1.22 2.16 2.89
N MET A 98 -1.97 2.51 1.85
CA MET A 98 -1.47 3.37 0.79
C MET A 98 -1.04 4.74 1.32
N GLN A 99 -1.77 5.30 2.26
CA GLN A 99 -1.40 6.56 2.91
C GLN A 99 -0.10 6.43 3.72
N ALA A 100 0.11 5.31 4.40
CA ALA A 100 1.37 5.04 5.09
C ALA A 100 2.55 4.81 4.12
N LEU A 101 2.33 4.06 3.04
CA LEU A 101 3.37 3.66 2.08
C LEU A 101 3.77 4.80 1.11
N ALA A 102 2.77 5.44 0.50
CA ALA A 102 2.91 6.48 -0.54
C ALA A 102 2.60 7.90 -0.05
N GLY A 103 2.13 8.07 1.19
CA GLY A 103 1.72 9.39 1.67
C GLY A 103 0.47 9.89 0.96
N HIS A 104 0.57 11.08 0.38
CA HIS A 104 -0.54 11.77 -0.28
C HIS A 104 -0.44 11.74 -1.82
N HIS A 105 0.65 11.20 -2.37
CA HIS A 105 0.96 11.23 -3.81
C HIS A 105 0.45 9.99 -4.55
N TRP A 106 -0.80 9.62 -4.32
CA TRP A 106 -1.45 8.48 -4.95
C TRP A 106 -2.96 8.73 -5.12
N GLU A 107 -3.55 8.06 -6.10
CA GLU A 107 -4.97 8.20 -6.45
C GLU A 107 -5.61 6.82 -6.58
N LEU A 108 -6.73 6.59 -5.90
CA LEU A 108 -7.56 5.42 -6.15
C LEU A 108 -8.44 5.68 -7.38
N ARG A 109 -8.19 4.97 -8.48
CA ARG A 109 -8.91 5.12 -9.76
C ARG A 109 -10.23 4.38 -9.78
N ASP A 110 -10.20 3.12 -9.37
CA ASP A 110 -11.31 2.18 -9.61
C ASP A 110 -11.28 1.06 -8.58
N VAL A 111 -12.45 0.53 -8.25
CA VAL A 111 -12.63 -0.61 -7.34
C VAL A 111 -13.59 -1.58 -7.99
N ARG A 112 -13.13 -2.82 -8.22
CA ARG A 112 -13.85 -3.87 -8.95
C ARG A 112 -14.00 -5.16 -8.19
#